data_AF-A0A1Q7CND0-F1
#
_entry.id   AF-A0A1Q7CND0-F1
#
_cell.length_a   1.000
_cell.length_b   1.000
_cell.length_c   1.000
_cell.angle_alpha   90.00
_cell.angle_beta   90.00
_cell.angle_gamma   90.00
#
_symmetry.space_group_name_H-M   'P 1'
#
loop_
_entity.id
_entity.type
_entity.pdbx_description
1 polymer ?
#
loop_
_entity_poly.entity_id
_entity_poly.type
_entity_poly.pdbx_seq_one_letter_code
_entity_poly.pdbx_strand_id
1 'polypeptide(L)' 'MLSAEFFPMDFEISSGKVNTMLKQGEKFTLLDVREPWELEKARIEGSKNIPMGEIPARANQELDPEERDPKIPLY' A
#
# COMPACT_ATOMS: atom_id res chain seq x y z
N MET A 1 21.11 24.53 13.30
CA MET A 1 21.36 23.26 12.59
C MET A 1 19.98 22.63 12.40
N LEU A 2 19.32 22.89 11.27
CA LEU A 2 18.05 22.22 10.98
C LEU A 2 18.37 20.75 10.73
N SER A 3 17.77 19.86 11.52
CA SER A 3 17.70 18.45 11.21
C SER A 3 17.10 18.34 9.81
N ALA A 4 17.78 17.66 8.90
CA ALA A 4 17.17 17.22 7.66
C ALA A 4 15.98 16.35 8.05
N GLU A 5 14.78 16.91 8.01
CA GLU A 5 13.57 16.11 7.97
C GLU A 5 13.71 15.29 6.70
N PHE A 6 14.05 14.02 6.87
CA PHE A 6 13.97 13.04 5.82
C PHE A 6 12.47 12.99 5.47
N PHE A 7 12.09 13.72 4.43
CA PHE A 7 10.81 13.53 3.75
C PHE A 7 11.02 12.28 2.89
N PRO A 8 10.65 11.07 3.36
CA PRO A 8 10.47 9.98 2.41
C PRO A 8 9.51 10.52 1.34
N MET A 9 9.76 10.20 0.07
CA MET A 9 8.74 10.40 -0.97
C MET A 9 7.40 9.92 -0.40
N ASP A 10 6.33 10.72 -0.50
CA ASP A 10 5.00 10.40 0.07
C ASP A 10 4.44 9.04 -0.38
N PHE A 11 5.09 8.39 -1.35
CA PHE A 11 4.75 7.12 -1.95
C PHE A 11 5.62 5.94 -1.49
N GLU A 12 6.56 6.12 -0.56
CA GLU A 12 7.42 5.04 -0.06
C GLU A 12 7.22 4.78 1.44
N ILE A 13 7.26 3.49 1.80
CA ILE A 13 7.22 3.03 3.19
C ILE A 13 8.16 1.85 3.36
N SER A 14 8.86 1.78 4.50
CA SER A 14 9.75 0.66 4.78
C SER A 14 8.97 -0.62 5.14
N SER A 15 9.52 -1.79 4.77
CA SER A 15 8.93 -3.09 5.12
C SER A 15 8.77 -3.28 6.64
N GLY A 16 9.72 -2.76 7.43
CA GLY A 16 9.65 -2.77 8.90
C GLY A 16 8.48 -1.97 9.46
N LYS A 17 8.16 -0.82 8.84
CA LYS A 17 7.00 -0.02 9.21
C LYS A 17 5.69 -0.72 8.83
N VAL A 18 5.57 -1.26 7.61
CA VAL A 18 4.39 -2.04 7.20
C VAL A 18 4.16 -3.24 8.13
N ASN A 19 5.21 -3.98 8.48
CA ASN A 19 5.12 -5.11 9.43
C ASN A 19 4.66 -4.66 10.83
N THR A 20 5.07 -3.46 11.26
CA THR A 20 4.60 -2.88 12.53
C THR A 20 3.11 -2.54 12.45
N MET A 21 2.65 -1.93 11.36
CA MET A 21 1.24 -1.60 11.12
C MET A 21 0.38 -2.86 11.11
N LEU A 22 0.82 -3.94 10.43
CA LEU A 22 0.14 -5.24 10.44
C LEU A 22 -0.01 -5.79 11.86
N LYS A 23 1.07 -5.77 12.66
CA LYS A 23 1.04 -6.27 14.05
C LYS A 23 0.18 -5.44 14.98
N GLN A 24 0.04 -4.14 14.71
CA GLN A 24 -0.79 -3.22 15.47
C GLN A 24 -2.27 -3.26 15.06
N GLY A 25 -2.62 -3.97 13.98
CA GLY A 25 -3.97 -4.00 13.45
C GLY A 25 -4.41 -2.64 12.89
N GLU A 26 -3.46 -1.83 12.42
CA GLU A 26 -3.78 -0.59 11.71
C GLU A 26 -4.60 -0.91 10.46
N LYS A 27 -5.58 -0.07 10.15
CA LYS A 27 -6.43 -0.24 8.97
C LYS A 27 -5.71 0.33 7.74
N PHE A 28 -5.38 -0.54 6.81
CA PHE A 28 -4.89 -0.19 5.48
C PHE A 28 -5.08 -1.37 4.52
N THR A 29 -5.11 -1.10 3.23
CA THR A 29 -5.09 -2.14 2.19
C THR A 29 -3.66 -2.35 1.70
N LEU A 30 -3.14 -3.57 1.84
CA LEU A 30 -1.88 -3.98 1.19
C LEU A 30 -2.18 -4.52 -0.21
N LEU A 31 -1.91 -3.73 -1.25
CA LEU A 31 -2.17 -4.08 -2.65
C LEU A 31 -0.92 -4.64 -3.33
N ASP A 32 -1.02 -5.85 -3.86
CA ASP A 32 -0.01 -6.51 -4.69
C ASP A 32 -0.43 -6.43 -6.16
N VAL A 33 0.29 -5.62 -6.93
CA VAL A 33 -0.03 -5.30 -8.34
C VAL A 33 0.68 -6.19 -9.35
N ARG A 34 1.37 -7.23 -8.88
CA ARG A 34 2.09 -8.20 -9.69
C ARG A 34 1.13 -9.18 -10.38
N GLU A 35 1.67 -9.89 -11.37
CA GLU A 35 0.94 -10.92 -12.08
C GLU A 35 0.75 -12.17 -11.20
N PRO A 36 -0.34 -12.94 -11.37
CA PRO A 36 -0.65 -14.09 -10.50
C PRO A 36 0.49 -15.12 -10.37
N TRP A 37 1.23 -15.36 -11.45
CA TRP A 37 2.36 -16.30 -11.46
C TRP A 37 3.54 -15.84 -10.57
N GLU A 38 3.67 -14.54 -10.28
CA GLU A 38 4.67 -14.01 -9.34
C GLU A 38 4.27 -14.28 -7.89
N LEU A 39 2.97 -14.27 -7.61
CA LEU A 39 2.41 -14.52 -6.27
C LEU A 39 2.53 -15.99 -5.88
N GLU A 40 2.48 -16.90 -6.85
CA GLU A 40 2.73 -18.33 -6.65
C GLU A 40 4.14 -18.60 -6.09
N LYS A 41 5.11 -17.74 -6.40
CA LYS A 41 6.49 -17.85 -5.90
C LYS A 41 6.63 -17.30 -4.49
N ALA A 42 6.00 -16.16 -4.21
CA ALA A 42 5.97 -15.54 -2.90
C ALA A 42 4.88 -14.46 -2.83
N ARG A 43 4.18 -14.37 -1.69
CA ARG A 43 3.21 -13.32 -1.40
C ARG A 43 3.19 -12.98 0.09
N ILE A 44 2.77 -11.77 0.42
CA ILE A 44 2.50 -11.37 1.79
C ILE A 44 1.08 -11.83 2.13
N GLU A 45 0.92 -12.54 3.25
CA GLU A 45 -0.40 -12.97 3.69
C GLU A 45 -1.31 -11.76 3.97
N GLY A 46 -2.57 -11.85 3.52
CA GLY A 46 -3.54 -10.75 3.64
C GLY A 46 -3.42 -9.66 2.57
N SER A 47 -2.45 -9.72 1.65
CA SER A 47 -2.42 -8.79 0.52
C SER A 47 -3.57 -9.07 -0.47
N LYS A 48 -4.15 -7.99 -1.02
CA LYS A 48 -5.10 -8.06 -2.14
C LYS A 48 -4.33 -8.04 -3.45
N ASN A 49 -4.69 -8.88 -4.41
CA ASN A 49 -4.08 -8.85 -5.75
C ASN A 49 -5.02 -8.21 -6.77
N ILE A 50 -4.53 -7.14 -7.41
CA ILE A 50 -5.12 -6.54 -8.60
C ILE A 50 -3.95 -6.29 -9.55
N PRO A 51 -3.74 -7.12 -10.58
CA PRO A 51 -2.65 -6.92 -11.54
C PRO A 51 -2.68 -5.50 -12.11
N MET A 52 -1.50 -4.90 -12.34
CA MET A 52 -1.36 -3.50 -12.76
C MET A 52 -2.26 -3.13 -13.95
N GLY A 53 -2.37 -4.02 -14.95
CA GLY A 53 -3.21 -3.81 -16.13
C GLY A 53 -4.72 -3.80 -15.85
N GLU A 54 -5.17 -4.38 -14.74
CA GLU A 54 -6.58 -4.48 -14.36
C GLU A 54 -7.02 -3.36 -13.39
N ILE A 55 -6.07 -2.62 -12.81
CA ILE A 55 -6.35 -1.55 -11.83
C ILE A 55 -7.39 -0.55 -12.34
N PRO A 56 -7.31 0.00 -13.57
CA PRO A 56 -8.30 0.98 -14.03
C PRO A 56 -9.75 0.45 -14.05
N ALA A 57 -9.92 -0.86 -14.23
CA ALA A 57 -11.23 -1.50 -14.28
C ALA A 57 -11.74 -1.92 -12.89
N ARG A 58 -10.84 -2.29 -11.97
CA ARG A 58 -11.20 -2.94 -10.70
C ARG A 58 -11.09 -2.02 -9.48
N ALA A 59 -10.22 -1.00 -9.52
CA ALA A 59 -9.90 -0.19 -8.35
C ALA A 59 -11.13 0.47 -7.72
N ASN A 60 -12.02 1.08 -8.51
CA ASN A 60 -13.21 1.78 -7.99
C ASN A 60 -14.24 0.85 -7.33
N GLN A 61 -14.18 -0.45 -7.59
CA GLN A 61 -15.11 -1.45 -7.04
C GLN A 61 -14.52 -2.19 -5.85
N GLU A 62 -13.20 -2.37 -5.84
CA GLU A 62 -12.49 -3.21 -4.87
C GLU A 62 -11.66 -2.43 -3.86
N LEU A 63 -11.35 -1.17 -4.12
CA LEU A 63 -10.62 -0.29 -3.22
C LEU A 63 -11.57 0.82 -2.76
N ASP A 64 -11.51 1.15 -1.48
CA ASP A 64 -12.29 2.26 -0.92
C ASP A 64 -11.54 3.57 -1.20
N PRO A 65 -12.05 4.45 -2.09
CA PRO A 65 -11.40 5.73 -2.39
C PRO A 65 -11.47 6.73 -1.22
N GLU A 66 -12.37 6.51 -0.26
CA GLU A 66 -12.55 7.34 0.92
C GLU A 66 -11.69 6.85 2.11
N GLU A 67 -11.10 5.65 2.02
CA GLU A 67 -10.13 5.13 2.99
C GLU A 67 -8.74 5.76 2.76
N ARG A 68 -8.65 7.08 3.01
CA ARG A 68 -7.38 7.84 3.01
C ARG A 68 -6.81 7.96 4.42
N ASP A 69 -5.47 7.99 4.52
CA ASP A 69 -4.83 8.59 5.69
C ASP A 69 -5.12 10.11 5.65
N PRO A 70 -5.84 10.67 6.64
CA PRO A 70 -6.16 12.10 6.69
C PRO A 70 -4.92 13.00 6.75
N LYS A 71 -3.73 12.44 6.99
CA LYS A 71 -2.45 13.18 7.01
C LYS A 71 -1.83 13.38 5.63
N ILE A 72 -2.33 12.71 4.58
CA ILE A 72 -1.84 12.93 3.21
C ILE A 72 -2.69 14.03 2.58
N PRO A 73 -2.16 15.24 2.33
CA PRO A 73 -2.90 16.30 1.64
C PRO A 73 -3.21 15.93 0.18
N LEU A 74 -4.35 16.40 -0.34
CA LEU A 74 -4.59 16.47 -1.79
C LEU A 74 -3.84 17.68 -2.33
N TYR A 75 -2.90 17.43 -3.24
CA TYR A 75 -2.37 18.44 -4.15
C TYR A 75 -3.04 18.29 -5.52
#